data_AF-A0A1B6JXT4-F1
#
_entry.id   AF-A0A1B6JXT4-F1
#
_cell.length_a   1.000
_cell.length_b   1.000
_cell.length_c   1.000
_cell.angle_alpha   90.00
_cell.angle_beta   90.00
_cell.angle_gamma   90.00
#
_symmetry.space_group_name_H-M   'P 1'
#
loop_
_entity.id
_entity.type
_entity.pdbx_description
1 polymer ?
#
loop_
_entity_poly.entity_id
_entity_poly.type
_entity_poly.pdbx_seq_one_letter_code
_entity_poly.pdbx_strand_id
1 'polypeptide(L)'
;QKGGMMSVFLMGCYDPHTKKFCTVTKVHTGHDDKTLERLQKELDMIKISKDASKVPSWLNCTKTMIPDFVARDPKAQPVWEITGAEFTKHEVHTASGISVRFPRVTRIRSDKDWETATSLPELQNLYKLSKDTSDFTMASTSTTSSPVTSPRKRPATPQQSPRKKRANTSSPTTSGGDEGSTATTAARGNIKRTTVVTRDTSDDAPPQKKARDLKNPLPDVFVGVKLFLPEEGVASKDVLERYFIAYGGDLLKDHNADEATHTVVGTNQDEPLAGTAVDVSWLWDSIKLQKLQLVKHYTKKS
;
A
#
# COMPACT_ATOMS: atom_id res chain seq x y z
N GLN A 1 -5.62 29.34 -21.68
CA GLN A 1 -5.55 29.09 -20.22
C GLN A 1 -4.09 28.86 -19.83
N LYS A 2 -3.50 29.74 -19.02
CA LYS A 2 -2.26 29.44 -18.29
C LYS A 2 -2.61 28.35 -17.28
N GLY A 3 -2.11 27.14 -17.49
CA GLY A 3 -2.47 25.95 -16.71
C GLY A 3 -1.87 26.00 -15.30
N GLY A 4 -2.51 25.30 -14.36
CA GLY A 4 -1.94 25.05 -13.03
C GLY A 4 -0.65 24.23 -13.12
N MET A 5 0.11 24.17 -12.03
CA MET A 5 1.36 23.41 -11.94
C MET A 5 1.12 21.93 -12.29
N MET A 6 2.06 21.31 -13.02
CA MET A 6 2.09 19.87 -13.21
C MET A 6 2.36 19.20 -11.85
N SER A 7 1.29 18.74 -11.21
CA SER A 7 1.33 18.08 -9.89
C SER A 7 1.01 16.59 -9.96
N VAL A 8 0.68 16.09 -11.14
CA VAL A 8 0.25 14.71 -11.34
C VAL A 8 0.95 14.11 -12.55
N PHE A 9 1.60 12.98 -12.34
CA PHE A 9 2.49 12.37 -13.31
C PHE A 9 2.01 10.97 -13.69
N LEU A 10 2.00 10.69 -14.99
CA LEU A 10 1.72 9.37 -15.52
C LEU A 10 3.04 8.62 -15.67
N MET A 11 3.21 7.60 -14.84
CA MET A 11 4.44 6.81 -14.77
C MET A 11 4.30 5.54 -15.60
N GLY A 12 5.44 5.05 -16.09
CA GLY A 12 5.50 3.87 -16.94
C GLY A 12 6.84 3.16 -16.87
N CYS A 13 6.91 2.02 -17.56
CA CYS A 13 8.12 1.22 -17.73
C CYS A 13 8.44 1.08 -19.23
N TYR A 14 9.71 0.91 -19.56
CA TYR A 14 10.10 0.62 -20.93
C TYR A 14 9.85 -0.86 -21.26
N ASP A 15 9.30 -1.14 -22.44
CA ASP A 15 9.17 -2.47 -22.99
C ASP A 15 10.25 -2.70 -24.06
N PRO A 16 11.29 -3.50 -23.77
CA PRO A 16 12.35 -3.82 -24.73
C PRO A 16 11.84 -4.50 -26.00
N HIS A 17 10.72 -5.22 -25.94
CA HIS A 17 10.21 -5.99 -27.08
C HIS A 17 9.52 -5.07 -28.10
N THR A 18 8.62 -4.20 -27.63
CA THR A 18 7.91 -3.26 -28.51
C THR A 18 8.66 -1.94 -28.73
N LYS A 19 9.73 -1.70 -27.96
CA LYS A 19 10.51 -0.45 -27.93
C LYS A 19 9.66 0.77 -27.60
N LYS A 20 8.69 0.60 -26.69
CA LYS A 20 7.75 1.65 -26.27
C LYS A 20 7.71 1.76 -24.76
N PHE A 21 7.33 2.94 -24.27
CA PHE A 21 7.02 3.17 -22.87
C PHE A 21 5.55 2.80 -22.61
N CYS A 22 5.33 1.87 -21.69
CA CYS A 22 4.02 1.40 -21.28
C CYS A 22 3.60 2.06 -19.97
N THR A 23 2.38 2.57 -19.92
CA THR A 23 1.81 3.21 -18.72
C THR A 23 1.56 2.18 -17.61
N VAL A 24 1.84 2.55 -16.36
CA VAL A 24 1.70 1.71 -15.17
C VAL A 24 0.77 2.34 -14.15
N THR A 25 0.99 3.62 -13.79
CA THR A 25 0.20 4.25 -12.71
C THR A 25 0.23 5.77 -12.79
N LYS A 26 -0.73 6.41 -12.12
CA LYS A 26 -0.85 7.88 -12.01
C LYS A 26 -0.52 8.31 -10.57
N VAL A 27 0.51 9.13 -10.42
CA VAL A 27 1.05 9.52 -9.12
C VAL A 27 0.76 10.99 -8.85
N HIS A 28 0.18 11.27 -7.68
CA HIS A 28 -0.29 12.60 -7.28
C HIS A 28 0.47 13.16 -6.06
N THR A 29 1.32 12.35 -5.43
CA THR A 29 1.95 12.67 -4.14
C THR A 29 3.39 12.18 -4.10
N GLY A 30 4.20 12.75 -3.20
CA GLY A 30 5.60 12.36 -2.97
C GLY A 30 6.61 13.48 -3.21
N HIS A 31 6.22 14.52 -3.95
CA HIS A 31 7.01 15.76 -4.08
C HIS A 31 6.44 16.85 -3.17
N ASP A 32 7.33 17.64 -2.59
CA ASP A 32 6.99 18.89 -1.93
C ASP A 32 6.80 20.01 -2.97
N ASP A 33 6.18 21.13 -2.56
CA ASP A 33 5.85 22.24 -3.46
C ASP A 33 7.10 22.81 -4.14
N LYS A 34 8.22 22.91 -3.41
CA LYS A 34 9.50 23.37 -3.95
C LYS A 34 10.01 22.45 -5.07
N THR A 35 9.90 21.13 -4.91
CA THR A 35 10.27 20.18 -5.97
C THR A 35 9.32 20.29 -7.15
N LEU A 36 8.01 20.42 -6.92
CA LEU A 36 7.04 20.58 -8.01
C LEU A 36 7.31 21.84 -8.83
N GLU A 37 7.64 22.96 -8.20
CA GLU A 37 8.04 24.21 -8.87
C GLU A 37 9.32 24.04 -9.70
N ARG A 38 10.31 23.32 -9.17
CA ARG A 38 11.55 22.99 -9.88
C ARG A 38 11.28 22.13 -11.12
N LEU A 39 10.45 21.09 -10.97
CA LEU A 39 10.06 20.19 -12.06
C LEU A 39 9.30 20.90 -13.17
N GLN A 40 8.58 22.00 -12.90
CA GLN A 40 7.96 22.80 -13.96
C GLN A 40 8.98 23.38 -14.96
N LYS A 41 10.23 23.56 -14.52
CA LYS A 41 11.31 24.15 -15.33
C LYS A 41 12.23 23.08 -15.93
N GLU A 42 12.47 22.00 -15.19
CA GLU A 42 13.40 20.94 -15.60
C GLU A 42 12.81 19.99 -16.65
N LEU A 43 11.50 19.70 -16.59
CA LEU A 43 10.87 18.75 -17.49
C LEU A 43 10.52 19.43 -18.83
N ASP A 44 11.21 19.04 -19.91
CA ASP A 44 10.86 19.47 -21.28
C ASP A 44 9.64 18.68 -21.81
N MET A 45 8.48 19.32 -21.70
CA MET A 45 7.18 18.72 -21.98
C MET A 45 6.46 19.45 -23.13
N ILE A 46 5.85 18.69 -24.03
CA ILE A 46 5.02 19.15 -25.13
C ILE A 46 3.55 18.97 -24.75
N LYS A 47 2.76 20.04 -24.86
CA LYS A 47 1.32 19.99 -24.60
C LYS A 47 0.58 19.32 -25.75
N ILE A 48 -0.16 18.25 -25.43
CA ILE A 48 -1.04 17.55 -26.37
C ILE A 48 -2.52 17.67 -25.98
N SER A 49 -2.85 18.18 -24.79
CA SER A 49 -4.23 18.43 -24.32
C SER A 49 -5.16 17.20 -24.43
N LYS A 50 -4.64 16.01 -24.12
CA LYS A 50 -5.37 14.73 -24.21
C LYS A 50 -5.83 14.34 -25.61
N ASP A 51 -5.24 14.95 -26.64
CA ASP A 51 -5.53 14.65 -28.04
C ASP A 51 -4.86 13.34 -28.47
N ALA A 52 -5.66 12.34 -28.80
CA ALA A 52 -5.19 11.03 -29.24
C ALA A 52 -4.35 11.08 -30.52
N SER A 53 -4.60 12.06 -31.40
CA SER A 53 -3.86 12.20 -32.67
C SER A 53 -2.42 12.69 -32.46
N LYS A 54 -2.13 13.28 -31.30
CA LYS A 54 -0.83 13.85 -30.95
C LYS A 54 0.00 12.95 -30.03
N VAL A 55 -0.49 11.74 -29.75
CA VAL A 55 0.24 10.77 -28.93
C VAL A 55 1.46 10.27 -29.72
N PRO A 56 2.69 10.43 -29.19
CA PRO A 56 3.88 9.97 -29.87
C PRO A 56 3.92 8.44 -30.01
N SER A 57 4.55 7.94 -31.08
CA SER A 57 4.62 6.50 -31.38
C SER A 57 5.39 5.68 -30.34
N TRP A 58 6.27 6.32 -29.57
CA TRP A 58 7.03 5.72 -28.48
C TRP A 58 6.20 5.52 -27.20
N LEU A 59 5.04 6.17 -27.07
CA LEU A 59 4.16 6.05 -25.92
C LEU A 59 3.04 5.04 -26.22
N ASN A 60 2.94 4.00 -25.41
CA ASN A 60 1.82 3.06 -25.43
C ASN A 60 0.87 3.38 -24.28
N CYS A 61 -0.29 3.99 -24.58
CA CYS A 61 -1.31 4.32 -23.58
C CYS A 61 -2.73 4.06 -24.12
N THR A 62 -3.67 3.77 -23.22
CA THR A 62 -5.10 3.69 -23.56
C THR A 62 -5.71 5.09 -23.72
N LYS A 63 -6.90 5.19 -24.33
CA LYS A 63 -7.60 6.47 -24.55
C LYS A 63 -7.85 7.26 -23.26
N THR A 64 -8.05 6.58 -22.14
CA THR A 64 -8.30 7.21 -20.84
C THR A 64 -7.03 7.71 -20.17
N MET A 65 -5.86 7.17 -20.57
CA MET A 65 -4.55 7.52 -20.02
C MET A 65 -3.77 8.51 -20.88
N ILE A 66 -4.40 9.14 -21.88
CA ILE A 66 -3.73 10.17 -22.69
C ILE A 66 -3.51 11.41 -21.80
N PRO A 67 -2.26 11.86 -21.60
CA PRO A 67 -1.97 12.99 -20.72
C PRO A 67 -2.20 14.35 -21.40
N ASP A 68 -2.20 15.42 -20.61
CA ASP A 68 -2.21 16.79 -21.15
C ASP A 68 -0.86 17.18 -21.77
N PHE A 69 0.23 16.60 -21.26
CA PHE A 69 1.60 16.85 -21.67
C PHE A 69 2.36 15.54 -21.82
N VAL A 70 3.26 15.46 -22.79
CA VAL A 70 4.18 14.34 -23.02
C VAL A 70 5.61 14.87 -23.08
N ALA A 71 6.58 14.06 -22.69
CA ALA A 71 7.99 14.43 -22.84
C ALA A 71 8.35 14.71 -24.30
N ARG A 72 9.23 15.68 -24.56
CA ARG A 72 9.80 15.85 -25.91
C ARG A 72 10.65 14.63 -26.30
N ASP A 73 11.57 14.27 -25.41
CA ASP A 73 12.34 13.04 -25.49
C ASP A 73 12.09 12.23 -24.20
N PRO A 74 11.47 11.04 -24.28
CA PRO A 74 11.24 10.21 -23.10
C PRO A 74 12.54 9.68 -22.49
N LYS A 75 13.62 9.57 -23.28
CA LYS A 75 14.91 9.03 -22.82
C LYS A 75 15.73 10.02 -22.00
N ALA A 76 15.46 11.31 -22.16
CA ALA A 76 16.09 12.37 -21.37
C ALA A 76 15.34 12.68 -20.05
N GLN A 77 14.22 11.99 -19.78
CA GLN A 77 13.43 12.25 -18.58
C GLN A 77 14.05 11.62 -17.33
N PRO A 78 13.86 12.22 -16.14
CA PRO A 78 14.35 11.65 -14.89
C PRO A 78 13.60 10.36 -14.53
N VAL A 79 14.31 9.45 -13.87
CA VAL A 79 13.73 8.22 -13.32
C VAL A 79 13.30 8.47 -11.88
N TRP A 80 12.07 8.10 -11.54
CA TRP A 80 11.57 8.21 -10.17
C TRP A 80 11.26 6.83 -9.60
N GLU A 81 11.63 6.67 -8.33
CA GLU A 81 11.26 5.52 -7.53
C GLU A 81 9.85 5.70 -7.00
N ILE A 82 8.98 4.75 -7.34
CA ILE A 82 7.59 4.74 -6.93
C ILE A 82 7.36 3.62 -5.93
N THR A 83 6.79 3.95 -4.78
CA THR A 83 6.35 2.98 -3.79
C THR A 83 4.83 2.96 -3.73
N GLY A 84 4.24 1.79 -3.53
CA GLY A 84 2.82 1.61 -3.30
C GLY A 84 2.56 0.43 -2.38
N ALA A 85 1.29 0.22 -2.04
CA ALA A 85 0.88 -0.84 -1.12
C ALA A 85 0.92 -2.23 -1.76
N GLU A 86 0.48 -2.34 -3.01
CA GLU A 86 0.40 -3.60 -3.75
C GLU A 86 0.31 -3.34 -5.25
N PHE A 87 0.56 -4.38 -6.04
CA PHE A 87 0.22 -4.38 -7.45
C PHE A 87 -1.22 -4.86 -7.69
N THR A 88 -1.91 -4.16 -8.59
CA THR A 88 -3.25 -4.51 -9.08
C THR A 88 -3.21 -4.81 -10.58
N LYS A 89 -4.26 -5.46 -11.10
CA LYS A 89 -4.35 -5.79 -12.53
C LYS A 89 -5.66 -5.28 -13.13
N HIS A 90 -5.55 -4.29 -14.01
CA HIS A 90 -6.65 -3.66 -14.74
C HIS A 90 -6.19 -3.20 -16.14
N GLU A 91 -7.03 -3.38 -17.15
CA GLU A 91 -6.72 -3.04 -18.56
C GLU A 91 -6.65 -1.53 -18.86
N VAL A 92 -6.75 -0.68 -17.84
CA VAL A 92 -6.58 0.78 -17.98
C VAL A 92 -5.13 1.13 -18.37
N HIS A 93 -4.17 0.38 -17.84
CA HIS A 93 -2.74 0.56 -18.05
C HIS A 93 -2.19 -0.48 -19.03
N THR A 94 -1.21 -0.08 -19.82
CA THR A 94 -0.70 -0.86 -20.95
C THR A 94 0.48 -1.76 -20.59
N ALA A 95 1.07 -1.59 -19.41
CA ALA A 95 2.11 -2.45 -18.88
C ALA A 95 1.56 -3.81 -18.41
N SER A 96 1.05 -4.62 -19.36
CA SER A 96 0.39 -5.91 -19.08
C SER A 96 -0.82 -5.82 -18.15
N GLY A 97 -1.48 -4.65 -18.12
CA GLY A 97 -2.55 -4.35 -17.18
C GLY A 97 -2.10 -4.17 -15.74
N ILE A 98 -0.80 -4.14 -15.44
CA ILE A 98 -0.30 -4.00 -14.08
C ILE A 98 -0.37 -2.53 -13.67
N SER A 99 -0.84 -2.27 -12.45
CA SER A 99 -0.81 -0.97 -11.81
C SER A 99 -0.37 -1.06 -10.35
N VAL A 100 -0.11 0.08 -9.75
CA VAL A 100 0.34 0.21 -8.35
C VAL A 100 -0.75 0.90 -7.54
N ARG A 101 -1.18 0.29 -6.45
CA ARG A 101 -2.17 0.87 -5.52
C ARG A 101 -1.48 1.82 -4.54
N PHE A 102 -2.11 2.97 -4.32
CA PHE A 102 -1.59 4.05 -3.46
C PHE A 102 -0.15 4.47 -3.82
N PRO A 103 0.12 4.78 -5.11
CA PRO A 103 1.46 5.09 -5.55
C PRO A 103 1.90 6.46 -5.01
N ARG A 104 3.16 6.54 -4.58
CA ARG A 104 3.82 7.77 -4.15
C ARG A 104 5.23 7.83 -4.72
N VAL A 105 5.70 9.02 -5.06
CA VAL A 105 7.12 9.21 -5.38
C VAL A 105 7.91 9.17 -4.08
N THR A 106 8.88 8.26 -4.00
CA THR A 106 9.74 8.10 -2.82
C THR A 106 11.07 8.80 -3.03
N ARG A 107 11.63 8.73 -4.26
CA ARG A 107 12.93 9.32 -4.57
C ARG A 107 13.06 9.65 -6.07
N ILE A 108 13.75 10.74 -6.38
CA ILE A 108 14.25 11.02 -7.73
C ILE A 108 15.62 10.31 -7.87
N ARG A 109 15.74 9.39 -8.83
CA ARG A 109 16.92 8.54 -9.03
C ARG A 109 17.87 9.20 -10.03
N SER A 110 18.83 9.97 -9.53
CA SER A 110 19.91 10.55 -10.34
C SER A 110 20.95 9.51 -10.79
N ASP A 111 20.92 8.33 -10.19
CA ASP A 111 21.78 7.18 -10.48
C ASP A 111 21.22 6.26 -11.58
N LYS A 112 20.00 6.54 -12.06
CA LYS A 112 19.31 5.74 -13.08
C LYS A 112 18.93 6.58 -14.28
N ASP A 113 18.88 5.89 -15.42
CA ASP A 113 18.37 6.37 -16.69
C ASP A 113 17.21 5.50 -17.19
N TRP A 114 16.68 5.85 -18.36
CA TRP A 114 15.54 5.15 -18.94
C TRP A 114 15.83 3.67 -19.27
N GLU A 115 17.10 3.27 -19.51
CA GLU A 115 17.49 1.89 -19.79
C GLU A 115 17.57 1.04 -18.51
N THR A 116 18.07 1.63 -17.42
CA THR A 116 18.26 0.98 -16.11
C THR A 116 17.05 1.10 -15.17
N ALA A 117 16.02 1.82 -15.61
CA ALA A 117 14.71 1.82 -14.99
C ALA A 117 14.03 0.43 -15.09
N THR A 118 13.06 0.17 -14.22
CA THR A 118 12.35 -1.11 -14.23
C THR A 118 11.71 -1.36 -15.58
N SER A 119 12.08 -2.48 -16.22
CA SER A 119 11.54 -2.87 -17.52
C SER A 119 10.20 -3.59 -17.39
N LEU A 120 9.45 -3.71 -18.49
CA LEU A 120 8.17 -4.44 -18.48
C LEU A 120 8.31 -5.91 -18.05
N PRO A 121 9.31 -6.70 -18.52
CA PRO A 121 9.52 -8.06 -18.04
C PRO A 121 9.83 -8.13 -16.54
N GLU A 122 10.63 -7.21 -16.02
CA GLU A 122 10.92 -7.11 -14.59
C GLU A 122 9.66 -6.78 -13.78
N LEU A 123 8.86 -5.83 -14.24
CA LEU A 123 7.59 -5.47 -13.59
C LEU A 123 6.63 -6.67 -13.56
N GLN A 124 6.55 -7.45 -14.64
CA GLN A 124 5.76 -8.68 -14.66
C GLN A 124 6.28 -9.71 -13.65
N ASN A 125 7.60 -9.83 -13.50
CA ASN A 125 8.21 -10.71 -12.51
C ASN A 125 7.88 -10.26 -11.07
N LEU A 126 8.03 -8.97 -10.78
CA LEU A 126 7.64 -8.37 -9.49
C LEU A 126 6.16 -8.58 -9.18
N TYR A 127 5.29 -8.45 -10.18
CA TYR A 127 3.86 -8.74 -10.03
C TYR A 127 3.62 -10.20 -9.63
N LYS A 128 4.23 -11.17 -10.32
CA LYS A 128 4.10 -12.60 -10.02
C LYS A 128 4.57 -12.91 -8.59
N LEU A 129 5.79 -12.49 -8.25
CA LEU A 129 6.38 -12.64 -6.92
C LEU A 129 5.49 -12.05 -5.82
N SER A 130 4.87 -10.88 -6.08
CA SER A 130 3.96 -10.26 -5.12
C SER A 130 2.71 -11.09 -4.84
N LYS A 131 2.18 -11.80 -5.85
CA LYS A 131 1.00 -12.66 -5.68
C LYS A 131 1.37 -13.97 -4.99
N ASP A 132 2.49 -14.58 -5.35
CA ASP A 132 2.97 -15.80 -4.70
C ASP A 132 3.23 -15.57 -3.19
N THR A 133 3.83 -14.43 -2.84
CA THR A 133 4.08 -14.05 -1.44
C THR A 133 2.77 -13.72 -0.70
N SER A 134 1.80 -13.13 -1.40
CA SER A 134 0.49 -12.81 -0.81
C SER A 134 -0.34 -14.08 -0.56
N ASP A 135 -0.32 -15.04 -1.49
CA ASP A 135 -1.13 -16.27 -1.43
C ASP A 135 -0.61 -17.29 -0.40
N PHE A 136 0.70 -17.28 -0.09
CA PHE A 136 1.23 -18.08 1.03
C PHE A 136 0.66 -17.65 2.39
N THR A 137 0.03 -16.47 2.47
CA THR A 137 -0.63 -15.98 3.67
C THR A 137 -2.08 -16.48 3.82
N MET A 138 -2.67 -17.11 2.79
CA MET A 138 -4.09 -17.53 2.79
C MET A 138 -4.32 -19.03 2.47
N ALA A 139 -3.30 -19.80 2.11
CA ALA A 139 -3.45 -21.19 1.66
C ALA A 139 -3.10 -22.28 2.69
N SER A 140 -2.77 -21.96 3.95
CA SER A 140 -2.44 -22.96 4.99
C SER A 140 -3.61 -23.32 5.92
N THR A 141 -4.84 -23.41 5.41
CA THR A 141 -5.92 -24.16 6.06
C THR A 141 -6.87 -24.74 5.01
N SER A 142 -6.46 -25.82 4.35
CA SER A 142 -7.38 -26.89 3.87
C SER A 142 -6.61 -28.00 3.16
N THR A 143 -6.19 -29.03 3.88
CA THR A 143 -5.98 -30.35 3.26
C THR A 143 -6.25 -31.49 4.25
N THR A 144 -7.42 -32.09 4.10
CA THR A 144 -7.80 -33.48 4.40
C THR A 144 -9.07 -33.72 3.56
N SER A 145 -9.28 -34.71 2.70
CA SER A 145 -8.55 -35.87 2.17
C SER A 145 -9.39 -36.40 0.96
N SER A 146 -8.74 -37.05 -0.01
CA SER A 146 -9.25 -37.61 -1.30
C SER A 146 -10.33 -38.74 -1.17
N PRO A 147 -10.67 -39.51 -2.24
CA PRO A 147 -11.41 -39.20 -3.48
C PRO A 147 -12.65 -40.13 -3.70
N VAL A 148 -13.67 -39.73 -4.48
CA VAL A 148 -14.68 -40.69 -4.99
C VAL A 148 -15.06 -40.42 -6.44
N THR A 149 -15.03 -41.51 -7.21
CA THR A 149 -15.10 -41.71 -8.66
C THR A 149 -16.48 -41.43 -9.28
N SER A 150 -16.48 -40.85 -10.49
CA SER A 150 -17.64 -40.64 -11.41
C SER A 150 -18.30 -41.95 -11.88
N PRO A 151 -19.54 -41.95 -12.44
CA PRO A 151 -19.69 -41.69 -13.88
C PRO A 151 -21.02 -41.05 -14.40
N ARG A 152 -20.86 -40.05 -15.29
CA ARG A 152 -21.48 -39.84 -16.63
C ARG A 152 -23.02 -40.02 -16.86
N LYS A 153 -23.70 -38.95 -17.32
CA LYS A 153 -24.42 -38.82 -18.62
C LYS A 153 -25.16 -37.46 -18.79
N ARG A 154 -25.02 -36.83 -19.96
CA ARG A 154 -25.78 -35.68 -20.55
C ARG A 154 -27.14 -36.17 -21.14
N PRO A 155 -28.11 -35.36 -21.70
CA PRO A 155 -28.09 -33.93 -22.12
C PRO A 155 -29.41 -33.05 -21.94
N ALA A 156 -29.25 -31.73 -22.14
CA ALA A 156 -30.09 -30.71 -22.85
C ALA A 156 -31.57 -30.30 -22.47
N THR A 157 -31.72 -29.01 -22.06
CA THR A 157 -32.80 -27.96 -22.33
C THR A 157 -34.29 -28.21 -21.95
N PRO A 158 -35.19 -27.18 -21.89
CA PRO A 158 -35.05 -25.70 -21.85
C PRO A 158 -35.90 -24.97 -20.76
N GLN A 159 -35.57 -23.69 -20.53
CA GLN A 159 -36.35 -22.71 -19.77
C GLN A 159 -37.69 -22.36 -20.43
N GLN A 160 -38.75 -22.16 -19.61
CA GLN A 160 -39.92 -21.35 -19.95
C GLN A 160 -40.30 -20.39 -18.80
N SER A 161 -40.63 -19.17 -19.24
CA SER A 161 -41.08 -17.97 -18.53
C SER A 161 -42.37 -18.15 -17.71
N PRO A 162 -42.80 -17.13 -16.93
CA PRO A 162 -43.81 -16.25 -17.50
C PRO A 162 -43.65 -14.74 -17.21
N ARG A 163 -44.23 -13.99 -18.14
CA ARG A 163 -44.28 -12.54 -18.33
C ARG A 163 -45.69 -12.04 -17.97
N LYS A 164 -45.82 -10.76 -17.59
CA LYS A 164 -46.96 -9.78 -17.73
C LYS A 164 -47.13 -8.98 -16.41
N LYS A 165 -47.46 -7.69 -16.36
CA LYS A 165 -48.03 -6.71 -17.33
C LYS A 165 -47.80 -5.27 -16.80
N ARG A 166 -48.18 -4.30 -17.63
CA ARG A 166 -47.79 -2.88 -17.72
C ARG A 166 -48.97 -1.94 -17.36
N ALA A 167 -48.72 -0.74 -16.82
CA ALA A 167 -49.46 0.54 -17.02
C ALA A 167 -48.79 1.65 -16.16
N ASN A 168 -48.17 2.72 -16.68
CA ASN A 168 -48.60 3.97 -17.36
C ASN A 168 -49.11 5.11 -16.45
N THR A 169 -48.77 6.35 -16.86
CA THR A 169 -49.17 7.71 -16.40
C THR A 169 -48.35 8.32 -15.25
N SER A 170 -47.88 9.58 -15.23
CA SER A 170 -47.86 10.72 -16.19
C SER A 170 -46.97 11.86 -15.59
N SER A 171 -46.22 12.58 -16.42
CA SER A 171 -45.54 13.88 -16.11
C SER A 171 -46.54 15.06 -16.13
N PRO A 172 -46.23 16.26 -15.58
CA PRO A 172 -45.34 17.28 -16.21
C PRO A 172 -44.41 18.03 -15.20
N THR A 173 -43.17 18.46 -15.55
CA THR A 173 -42.71 19.81 -16.03
C THR A 173 -43.29 21.00 -15.24
N THR A 174 -42.55 22.03 -14.77
CA THR A 174 -41.55 22.89 -15.44
C THR A 174 -40.90 23.90 -14.43
N SER A 175 -39.66 24.36 -14.70
CA SER A 175 -39.00 25.70 -14.52
C SER A 175 -39.49 26.70 -13.44
N GLY A 176 -38.70 27.54 -12.75
CA GLY A 176 -37.31 28.03 -12.89
C GLY A 176 -37.16 29.44 -12.25
N GLY A 177 -35.92 29.87 -11.93
CA GLY A 177 -35.48 31.26 -11.61
C GLY A 177 -35.87 31.81 -10.21
N ASP A 178 -35.22 32.79 -9.57
CA ASP A 178 -33.96 33.54 -9.71
C ASP A 178 -33.86 34.49 -8.47
N GLU A 179 -32.67 35.05 -8.19
CA GLU A 179 -32.33 36.22 -7.33
C GLU A 179 -32.60 36.14 -5.80
N GLY A 180 -31.84 36.74 -4.86
CA GLY A 180 -30.69 37.64 -4.84
C GLY A 180 -30.53 38.24 -3.41
N SER A 181 -29.29 38.54 -3.00
CA SER A 181 -28.82 39.51 -1.95
C SER A 181 -29.38 39.41 -0.50
N THR A 182 -28.58 39.53 0.58
CA THR A 182 -28.05 40.81 1.11
C THR A 182 -27.08 40.53 2.30
N ALA A 183 -26.10 41.42 2.51
CA ALA A 183 -25.15 41.46 3.63
C ALA A 183 -25.77 41.95 4.97
N THR A 184 -25.08 41.78 6.12
CA THR A 184 -24.46 42.84 6.99
C THR A 184 -24.26 42.37 8.47
N THR A 185 -23.22 42.91 9.12
CA THR A 185 -22.96 43.13 10.59
C THR A 185 -22.58 41.91 11.47
N ALA A 186 -21.45 41.82 12.22
CA ALA A 186 -20.68 42.68 13.14
C ALA A 186 -21.04 42.51 14.64
N ALA A 187 -20.07 42.10 15.47
CA ALA A 187 -19.86 42.34 16.94
C ALA A 187 -19.20 41.10 17.62
N ARG A 188 -17.97 41.14 18.15
CA ARG A 188 -17.42 41.73 19.41
C ARG A 188 -17.56 40.84 20.66
N GLY A 189 -16.43 40.66 21.35
CA GLY A 189 -16.28 40.26 22.76
C GLY A 189 -16.08 38.75 22.99
N ASN A 190 -15.18 38.23 23.83
CA ASN A 190 -14.56 38.84 25.00
C ASN A 190 -13.28 38.07 25.42
N ILE A 191 -12.27 38.81 25.84
CA ILE A 191 -11.03 38.34 26.48
C ILE A 191 -11.28 38.23 27.99
N LYS A 192 -10.88 37.12 28.63
CA LYS A 192 -10.58 37.09 30.07
C LYS A 192 -9.28 36.34 30.36
N ARG A 193 -8.26 37.16 30.65
CA ARG A 193 -7.12 36.99 31.57
C ARG A 193 -7.66 36.48 32.94
N THR A 194 -7.02 35.69 33.80
CA THR A 194 -5.65 35.60 34.33
C THR A 194 -5.63 34.44 35.34
N THR A 195 -4.53 33.69 35.51
CA THR A 195 -3.90 33.42 36.83
C THR A 195 -2.61 32.64 36.65
N VAL A 196 -1.52 33.28 37.05
CA VAL A 196 -0.19 32.71 37.30
C VAL A 196 -0.23 32.05 38.68
N VAL A 197 0.22 30.79 38.77
CA VAL A 197 0.81 30.24 40.01
C VAL A 197 2.02 29.41 39.59
N THR A 198 3.19 29.91 39.97
CA THR A 198 4.48 29.23 39.95
C THR A 198 4.52 28.08 40.97
N ARG A 199 5.11 26.94 40.61
CA ARG A 199 6.00 26.17 41.49
C ARG A 199 6.88 25.23 40.68
N ASP A 200 8.15 25.33 41.04
CA ASP A 200 9.34 24.61 40.62
C ASP A 200 9.36 23.22 41.27
N THR A 201 9.64 22.16 40.50
CA THR A 201 10.36 20.94 40.93
C THR A 201 10.69 20.08 39.71
N SER A 202 11.97 19.77 39.58
CA SER A 202 12.62 18.80 38.71
C SER A 202 12.05 17.39 38.81
N ASP A 203 11.72 16.77 37.67
CA ASP A 203 11.85 15.33 37.42
C ASP A 203 11.88 15.08 35.90
N ASP A 204 12.98 14.51 35.43
CA ASP A 204 13.26 14.16 34.04
C ASP A 204 12.54 12.84 33.70
N ALA A 205 11.34 12.95 33.13
CA ALA A 205 10.64 11.83 32.50
C ALA A 205 10.00 12.33 31.20
N PRO A 206 10.17 11.63 30.05
CA PRO A 206 9.53 12.02 28.80
C PRO A 206 8.00 12.03 28.99
N PRO A 207 7.29 13.05 28.49
CA PRO A 207 5.85 13.15 28.69
C PRO A 207 5.16 11.97 28.01
N GLN A 208 4.55 11.09 28.82
CA GLN A 208 3.64 10.06 28.34
C GLN A 208 2.49 10.75 27.62
N LYS A 209 2.54 10.76 26.28
CA LYS A 209 1.41 11.21 25.46
C LYS A 209 0.24 10.30 25.79
N LYS A 210 -0.82 10.85 26.39
CA LYS A 210 -2.08 10.13 26.59
C LYS A 210 -2.45 9.46 25.27
N ALA A 211 -2.61 8.15 25.31
CA ALA A 211 -3.01 7.35 24.16
C ALA A 211 -4.27 8.00 23.57
N ARG A 212 -4.20 8.38 22.30
CA ARG A 212 -5.37 8.82 21.57
C ARG A 212 -6.27 7.61 21.47
N ASP A 213 -7.56 7.72 21.81
CA ASP A 213 -8.52 6.62 21.61
C ASP A 213 -8.55 6.26 20.12
N LEU A 214 -7.80 5.23 19.77
CA LEU A 214 -7.73 4.70 18.42
C LEU A 214 -9.04 3.94 18.18
N LYS A 215 -9.78 4.31 17.13
CA LYS A 215 -10.87 3.46 16.64
C LYS A 215 -10.26 2.13 16.18
N ASN A 216 -10.56 1.05 16.89
CA ASN A 216 -10.07 -0.32 16.69
C ASN A 216 -8.56 -0.47 16.98
N PRO A 217 -8.14 -0.54 18.26
CA PRO A 217 -6.76 -0.82 18.62
C PRO A 217 -6.33 -2.22 18.16
N LEU A 218 -5.02 -2.42 17.95
CA LEU A 218 -4.47 -3.74 17.71
C LEU A 218 -4.68 -4.63 18.94
N PRO A 219 -4.93 -5.94 18.76
CA PRO A 219 -5.12 -6.85 19.87
C PRO A 219 -3.80 -7.11 20.61
N ASP A 220 -3.93 -7.26 21.92
CA ASP A 220 -2.86 -7.62 22.84
C ASP A 220 -2.61 -9.14 22.80
N VAL A 221 -1.85 -9.58 21.80
CA VAL A 221 -1.58 -11.00 21.53
C VAL A 221 -0.43 -11.53 22.38
N PHE A 222 0.57 -10.70 22.67
CA PHE A 222 1.83 -11.11 23.29
C PHE A 222 2.02 -10.59 24.71
N VAL A 223 0.93 -10.23 25.41
CA VAL A 223 1.02 -9.73 26.79
C VAL A 223 1.67 -10.78 27.69
N GLY A 224 2.75 -10.36 28.37
CA GLY A 224 3.56 -11.22 29.24
C GLY A 224 4.58 -12.09 28.48
N VAL A 225 4.71 -11.93 27.17
CA VAL A 225 5.75 -12.58 26.38
C VAL A 225 6.97 -11.67 26.32
N LYS A 226 8.09 -12.14 26.88
CA LYS A 226 9.41 -11.54 26.73
C LYS A 226 10.17 -12.29 25.65
N LEU A 227 10.42 -11.65 24.51
CA LEU A 227 11.02 -12.28 23.35
C LEU A 227 12.47 -11.84 23.17
N PHE A 228 13.36 -12.80 23.02
CA PHE A 228 14.70 -12.54 22.51
C PHE A 228 14.80 -12.90 21.02
N LEU A 229 15.34 -11.97 20.23
CA LEU A 229 15.47 -12.10 18.78
C LEU A 229 16.93 -11.90 18.35
N PRO A 230 17.65 -12.98 17.98
CA PRO A 230 19.05 -12.90 17.55
C PRO A 230 19.24 -11.92 16.38
N GLU A 231 20.38 -11.22 16.33
CA GLU A 231 20.73 -10.33 15.21
C GLU A 231 20.98 -11.10 13.90
N GLU A 232 21.49 -12.32 13.99
CA GLU A 232 21.82 -13.13 12.83
C GLU A 232 20.72 -14.15 12.52
N GLY A 233 20.39 -14.30 11.22
CA GLY A 233 19.51 -15.36 10.74
C GLY A 233 18.00 -15.07 10.70
N VAL A 234 17.57 -13.86 11.08
CA VAL A 234 16.15 -13.44 11.01
C VAL A 234 15.93 -12.43 9.89
N ALA A 235 15.29 -12.86 8.80
CA ALA A 235 14.89 -11.95 7.73
C ALA A 235 13.84 -10.93 8.23
N SER A 236 14.02 -9.65 7.86
CA SER A 236 13.09 -8.55 8.23
C SER A 236 12.92 -8.33 9.74
N LYS A 237 14.02 -8.43 10.52
CA LYS A 237 14.07 -8.18 11.97
C LYS A 237 13.32 -6.90 12.40
N ASP A 238 13.63 -5.75 11.81
CA ASP A 238 12.98 -4.45 12.12
C ASP A 238 11.46 -4.45 11.95
N VAL A 239 10.95 -5.29 11.04
CA VAL A 239 9.51 -5.43 10.83
C VAL A 239 8.93 -6.27 11.95
N LEU A 240 9.54 -7.43 12.24
CA LEU A 240 9.12 -8.35 13.28
C LEU A 240 9.06 -7.68 14.66
N GLU A 241 10.11 -6.92 15.02
CA GLU A 241 10.17 -6.19 16.29
C GLU A 241 9.02 -5.19 16.44
N ARG A 242 8.77 -4.40 15.38
CA ARG A 242 7.67 -3.42 15.38
C ARG A 242 6.32 -4.08 15.56
N TYR A 243 6.07 -5.20 14.87
CA TYR A 243 4.80 -5.92 15.02
C TYR A 243 4.67 -6.58 16.39
N PHE A 244 5.71 -7.22 16.89
CA PHE A 244 5.68 -7.87 18.20
C PHE A 244 5.36 -6.87 19.32
N ILE A 245 6.03 -5.71 19.32
CA ILE A 245 5.77 -4.63 20.29
C ILE A 245 4.36 -4.05 20.10
N ALA A 246 3.91 -3.83 18.86
CA ALA A 246 2.59 -3.27 18.58
C ALA A 246 1.42 -4.18 19.02
N TYR A 247 1.68 -5.47 19.20
CA TYR A 247 0.72 -6.47 19.68
C TYR A 247 0.93 -6.82 21.17
N GLY A 248 1.64 -5.96 21.92
CA GLY A 248 1.74 -6.03 23.38
C GLY A 248 2.87 -6.90 23.93
N GLY A 249 3.88 -7.23 23.10
CA GLY A 249 5.04 -8.02 23.52
C GLY A 249 6.22 -7.18 24.04
N ASP A 250 7.02 -7.77 24.93
CA ASP A 250 8.22 -7.16 25.51
C ASP A 250 9.48 -7.68 24.81
N LEU A 251 10.13 -6.84 24.00
CA LEU A 251 11.34 -7.23 23.28
C LEU A 251 12.58 -7.05 24.16
N LEU A 252 13.38 -8.11 24.29
CA LEU A 252 14.64 -8.12 25.02
C LEU A 252 15.84 -7.87 24.11
N LYS A 253 16.90 -7.34 24.68
CA LYS A 253 18.21 -7.13 24.06
C LYS A 253 19.21 -8.18 24.57
N ASP A 254 20.39 -8.22 23.98
CA ASP A 254 21.40 -9.25 24.33
C ASP A 254 21.78 -9.27 25.81
N HIS A 255 21.78 -8.11 26.49
CA HIS A 255 22.18 -8.01 27.90
C HIS A 255 21.14 -8.51 28.90
N ASN A 256 19.89 -8.73 28.48
CA ASN A 256 18.82 -9.27 29.32
C ASN A 256 18.10 -10.45 28.64
N ALA A 257 18.79 -11.11 27.72
CA ALA A 257 18.25 -12.23 26.95
C ALA A 257 17.96 -13.47 27.81
N ASP A 258 18.57 -13.58 29.00
CA ASP A 258 18.33 -14.60 30.01
C ASP A 258 16.93 -14.51 30.65
N GLU A 259 16.29 -13.34 30.62
CA GLU A 259 14.92 -13.15 31.08
C GLU A 259 13.85 -13.58 30.05
N ALA A 260 14.27 -14.09 28.89
CA ALA A 260 13.36 -14.42 27.80
C ALA A 260 12.41 -15.55 28.19
N THR A 261 11.11 -15.35 27.94
CA THR A 261 10.13 -16.44 27.99
C THR A 261 10.15 -17.24 26.71
N HIS A 262 10.50 -16.60 25.60
CA HIS A 262 10.62 -17.21 24.27
C HIS A 262 11.87 -16.68 23.55
N THR A 263 12.58 -17.58 22.87
CA THR A 263 13.73 -17.24 22.04
C THR A 263 13.48 -17.71 20.61
N VAL A 264 13.65 -16.81 19.65
CA VAL A 264 13.54 -17.18 18.23
C VAL A 264 14.80 -17.90 17.80
N VAL A 265 14.67 -19.16 17.37
CA VAL A 265 15.79 -19.99 16.91
C VAL A 265 15.80 -20.01 15.38
N GLY A 266 16.94 -19.63 14.80
CA GLY A 266 17.16 -19.67 13.34
C GLY A 266 17.39 -21.10 12.83
N THR A 267 17.54 -21.26 11.51
CA THR A 267 17.72 -22.59 10.89
C THR A 267 19.02 -23.31 11.24
N ASN A 268 20.00 -22.61 11.82
CA ASN A 268 21.38 -23.06 12.02
C ASN A 268 21.89 -22.98 13.48
N GLN A 269 21.00 -22.86 14.48
CA GLN A 269 21.38 -22.93 15.90
C GLN A 269 20.43 -23.91 16.61
N ASP A 270 20.98 -24.73 17.51
CA ASP A 270 20.26 -25.90 18.05
C ASP A 270 19.65 -25.69 19.45
N GLU A 271 19.99 -24.63 20.20
CA GLU A 271 19.41 -24.43 21.55
C GLU A 271 19.11 -22.95 21.86
N PRO A 272 17.96 -22.63 22.48
CA PRO A 272 17.62 -21.27 22.88
C PRO A 272 18.51 -20.82 24.04
N LEU A 273 18.88 -19.53 24.06
CA LEU A 273 19.67 -18.95 25.15
C LEU A 273 18.90 -19.01 26.48
N ALA A 274 17.59 -18.76 26.44
CA ALA A 274 16.67 -18.89 27.55
C ALA A 274 15.22 -19.06 27.06
N GLY A 275 14.36 -19.59 27.92
CA GLY A 275 12.94 -19.76 27.63
C GLY A 275 12.65 -20.82 26.55
N THR A 276 11.46 -20.72 25.97
CA THR A 276 11.00 -21.70 24.98
C THR A 276 11.51 -21.35 23.59
N ALA A 277 12.15 -22.29 22.90
CA ALA A 277 12.51 -22.13 21.50
C ALA A 277 11.25 -22.01 20.63
N VAL A 278 11.21 -20.98 19.78
CA VAL A 278 10.17 -20.76 18.77
C VAL A 278 10.80 -20.43 17.44
N ASP A 279 10.13 -20.77 16.35
CA ASP A 279 10.54 -20.29 15.02
C ASP A 279 9.91 -18.93 14.70
N VAL A 280 10.38 -18.31 13.62
CA VAL A 280 9.84 -17.03 13.12
C VAL A 280 8.37 -17.16 12.70
N SER A 281 7.92 -18.36 12.31
CA SER A 281 6.53 -18.59 11.88
C SER A 281 5.54 -18.56 13.04
N TRP A 282 5.94 -18.96 14.25
CA TRP A 282 5.13 -18.83 15.47
C TRP A 282 4.70 -17.39 15.73
N LEU A 283 5.63 -16.43 15.57
CA LEU A 283 5.32 -15.01 15.68
C LEU A 283 4.33 -14.56 14.63
N TRP A 284 4.63 -14.85 13.36
CA TRP A 284 3.78 -14.42 12.25
C TRP A 284 2.37 -15.00 12.33
N ASP A 285 2.24 -16.28 12.68
CA ASP A 285 0.94 -16.92 12.81
C ASP A 285 0.17 -16.39 14.02
N SER A 286 0.86 -16.08 15.12
CA SER A 286 0.23 -15.43 16.28
C SER A 286 -0.32 -14.04 15.94
N ILE A 287 0.43 -13.26 15.14
CA ILE A 287 0.00 -11.94 14.63
C ILE A 287 -1.18 -12.09 13.66
N LYS A 288 -1.07 -12.98 12.67
CA LYS A 288 -2.09 -13.18 11.62
C LYS A 288 -3.41 -13.68 12.19
N LEU A 289 -3.35 -14.62 13.12
CA LEU A 289 -4.54 -15.20 13.77
C LEU A 289 -5.03 -14.37 14.96
N GLN A 290 -4.35 -13.26 15.27
CA GLN A 290 -4.65 -12.38 16.41
C GLN A 290 -4.80 -13.16 17.73
N LYS A 291 -3.99 -14.21 17.90
CA LYS A 291 -4.07 -15.13 19.03
C LYS A 291 -2.72 -15.79 19.24
N LEU A 292 -2.26 -15.84 20.49
CA LEU A 292 -1.01 -16.51 20.85
C LEU A 292 -1.08 -18.00 20.48
N GLN A 293 -0.18 -18.43 19.59
CA GLN A 293 -0.15 -19.82 19.14
C GLN A 293 0.52 -20.73 20.17
N LEU A 294 0.14 -22.00 20.17
CA LEU A 294 0.77 -22.99 21.03
C LEU A 294 2.15 -23.36 20.49
N VAL A 295 3.19 -23.10 21.27
CA VAL A 295 4.59 -23.28 20.89
C VAL A 295 4.90 -24.70 20.39
N LYS A 296 4.24 -25.73 20.94
CA LYS A 296 4.42 -27.13 20.54
C LYS A 296 4.18 -27.43 19.04
N HIS A 297 3.52 -26.54 18.30
CA HIS A 297 3.32 -26.68 16.85
C HIS A 297 4.46 -26.07 16.03
N TYR A 298 5.36 -25.33 16.68
CA TYR A 298 6.39 -24.47 16.09
C TYR A 298 7.79 -24.72 16.68
N THR A 299 7.92 -25.80 17.45
CA THR A 299 9.19 -26.39 17.85
C THR A 299 9.52 -27.52 16.88
N LYS A 300 10.76 -27.61 16.40
CA LYS A 300 11.23 -28.84 15.74
C LYS A 300 10.97 -30.01 16.69
N LYS A 301 10.25 -31.04 16.23
CA LYS A 301 10.19 -32.31 16.97
C LYS A 301 11.60 -32.87 17.01
N SER A 302 12.14 -33.01 18.21
CA SER A 302 13.29 -33.88 18.45
C SER A 302 12.94 -35.34 18.17
#